data_AF-A0A945QSU7-F1
#
_entry.id   AF-A0A945QSU7-F1
#
_cell.length_a   1.000
_cell.length_b   1.000
_cell.length_c   1.000
_cell.angle_alpha   90.00
_cell.angle_beta   90.00
_cell.angle_gamma   90.00
#
_symmetry.space_group_name_H-M   'P 1'
#
loop_
_entity.id
_entity.type
_entity.pdbx_description
1 polymer ?
#
loop_
_entity_poly.entity_id
_entity_poly.type
_entity_poly.pdbx_seq_one_letter_code
_entity_poly.pdbx_strand_id
1 'polypeptide(L)' 'MRIGIIGAGIFGLASALTLRGRGHEACLFERAPSPASARPPPTCLK' A
#
# COMPACT_ATOMS: atom_id res chain seq x y z
N MET A 1 12.50 0.33 6.68
CA MET A 1 12.06 1.76 6.73
C MET A 1 10.57 1.82 6.46
N ARG A 2 9.88 2.83 7.03
CA ARG A 2 8.44 3.02 6.89
C ARG A 2 8.15 4.01 5.76
N ILE A 3 7.31 3.62 4.81
CA ILE A 3 7.06 4.39 3.57
C ILE A 3 5.56 4.53 3.35
N GLY A 4 5.08 5.78 3.25
CA GLY A 4 3.71 6.10 2.85
C GLY A 4 3.61 6.29 1.33
N ILE A 5 2.58 5.71 0.72
CA ILE A 5 2.30 5.78 -0.72
C ILE A 5 0.89 6.32 -0.90
N ILE A 6 0.74 7.42 -1.64
CA ILE A 6 -0.56 8.03 -1.94
C ILE A 6 -0.98 7.61 -3.35
N GLY A 7 -2.17 6.99 -3.44
CA GLY A 7 -2.74 6.41 -4.65
C GLY A 7 -2.53 4.89 -4.74
N ALA A 8 -3.61 4.11 -4.79
CA ALA A 8 -3.63 2.65 -4.99
C ALA A 8 -3.89 2.24 -6.44
N GLY A 9 -3.54 3.10 -7.39
CA GLY A 9 -3.45 2.74 -8.80
C GLY A 9 -2.30 1.77 -9.09
N ILE A 10 -2.13 1.40 -10.35
CA ILE A 10 -1.14 0.41 -10.79
C ILE A 10 0.28 0.73 -10.32
N PHE A 11 0.69 2.00 -10.36
CA PHE A 11 2.01 2.44 -9.93
C PHE A 11 2.19 2.39 -8.41
N GLY A 12 1.17 2.77 -7.63
CA GLY A 12 1.22 2.75 -6.18
C GLY A 12 1.31 1.32 -5.64
N LEU A 13 0.52 0.40 -6.21
CA LEU A 13 0.59 -1.02 -5.89
C LEU A 13 1.93 -1.65 -6.29
N ALA A 14 2.41 -1.40 -7.52
CA ALA A 14 3.70 -1.90 -7.98
C ALA A 14 4.86 -1.42 -7.08
N SER A 15 4.80 -0.16 -6.66
CA SER A 15 5.78 0.42 -5.74
C SER A 15 5.71 -0.25 -4.37
N ALA A 16 4.51 -0.44 -3.81
CA ALA A 16 4.34 -1.10 -2.51
C ALA A 16 4.85 -2.54 -2.49
N LEU A 17 4.56 -3.31 -3.54
CA LEU A 17 5.05 -4.69 -3.68
C LEU A 17 6.58 -4.74 -3.79
N THR A 18 7.16 -3.86 -4.61
CA THR A 18 8.61 -3.75 -4.77
C THR A 18 9.29 -3.37 -3.45
N LEU A 19 8.75 -2.38 -2.74
CA LEU A 19 9.28 -1.91 -1.46
C LEU A 19 9.17 -2.99 -0.38
N ARG A 20 8.08 -3.74 -0.34
CA ARG A 20 7.93 -4.88 0.57
C ARG A 20 8.94 -5.99 0.26
N GLY A 21 9.16 -6.31 -1.01
CA GLY A 21 10.19 -7.28 -1.42
C GLY A 21 11.61 -6.88 -1.03
N ARG A 22 11.85 -5.59 -0.78
CA ARG A 22 13.12 -5.05 -0.27
C ARG A 22 13.17 -4.91 1.26
N GLY A 23 12.16 -5.40 1.98
CA GLY A 23 12.11 -5.35 3.45
C GLY A 23 11.67 -3.99 4.01
N HIS A 24 11.00 -3.16 3.22
CA HIS A 24 10.39 -1.92 3.73
C HIS A 24 8.95 -2.17 4.19
N GLU A 25 8.53 -1.44 5.21
CA GLU A 25 7.15 -1.39 5.70
C GLU A 25 6.40 -0.33 4.89
N ALA A 26 5.64 -0.74 3.87
CA ALA A 26 4.91 0.16 2.98
C ALA A 26 3.43 0.28 3.38
N CYS A 27 2.91 1.50 3.42
CA CYS A 27 1.51 1.82 3.71
C CYS A 27 0.88 2.59 2.55
N LEU A 28 -0.24 2.10 2.01
CA LEU A 28 -0.96 2.70 0.89
C LEU A 28 -2.17 3.51 1.38
N PHE A 29 -2.36 4.70 0.83
CA PHE A 29 -3.48 5.59 1.09
C PHE A 29 -4.20 5.87 -0.23
N GLU A 30 -5.49 5.53 -0.33
CA GLU A 30 -6.31 5.77 -1.52
C GLU A 30 -7.62 6.43 -1.11
N ARG A 31 -8.09 7.38 -1.93
CA ARG A 31 -9.35 8.11 -1.71
C ARG A 31 -10.54 7.31 -2.20
N ALA A 32 -10.40 6.63 -3.34
CA ALA A 32 -11.47 5.81 -3.89
C ALA A 32 -11.75 4.59 -2.98
N PRO A 33 -12.99 4.09 -2.92
CA PRO A 33 -13.23 2.75 -2.41
C PRO A 33 -12.41 1.81 -3.27
N SER A 34 -11.29 1.35 -2.72
CA SER A 34 -10.41 0.44 -3.44
C SER A 34 -11.22 -0.79 -3.86
N PRO A 35 -10.98 -1.41 -5.02
CA PRO A 35 -11.50 -2.75 -5.29
C PRO A 35 -11.05 -3.78 -4.23
N ALA A 36 -10.05 -3.43 -3.40
CA ALA A 36 -9.63 -4.19 -2.22
C ALA A 36 -10.43 -3.88 -0.92
N SER A 37 -11.53 -3.12 -0.97
CA SER A 37 -12.35 -2.78 0.21
C SER A 37 -13.06 -3.97 0.87
N ALA A 38 -12.75 -5.20 0.47
CA ALA A 38 -13.09 -6.43 1.20
C ALA A 38 -12.05 -6.78 2.30
N ARG A 39 -11.04 -5.93 2.59
CA ARG A 39 -10.01 -6.21 3.61
C ARG A 39 -9.69 -5.01 4.52
N PRO A 40 -9.14 -5.28 5.72
CA PRO A 40 -9.38 -4.55 6.96
C PRO A 40 -8.52 -3.24 7.01
N PRO A 41 -8.54 -2.44 8.09
CA PRO A 41 -8.14 -1.02 8.11
C PRO A 41 -6.69 -0.80 7.63
N PRO A 42 -6.28 0.43 7.27
CA PRO A 42 -4.95 0.74 6.71
C PRO A 42 -3.86 0.11 7.57
N THR A 43 -3.45 -1.07 7.17
CA THR A 43 -2.53 -1.88 7.93
C THR A 43 -1.19 -1.54 7.32
N CYS A 44 -0.44 -0.69 8.02
CA CYS A 44 1.01 -0.82 8.02
C CYS A 44 1.28 -2.30 8.31
N LEU A 45 1.40 -3.11 7.25
CA LEU A 45 1.57 -4.54 7.37
C LEU A 45 2.98 -4.71 7.92
N LYS A 46 3.05 -4.99 9.22
CA LYS A 46 4.28 -5.34 9.92
C LYS A 46 4.96 -6.52 9.22
#